data_AF-A0A496AYH0-F1
#
_entry.id   AF-A0A496AYH0-F1
#
_cell.length_a   1.000
_cell.length_b   1.000
_cell.length_c   1.000
_cell.angle_alpha   90.00
_cell.angle_beta   90.00
_cell.angle_gamma   90.00
#
_symmetry.space_group_name_H-M   'P 1'
#
loop_
_entity.id
_entity.type
_entity.pdbx_description
1 polymer ?
#
loop_
_entity_poly.entity_id
_entity_poly.type
_entity_poly.pdbx_seq_one_letter_code
_entity_poly.pdbx_strand_id
1 'polypeptide(L)'
;MNQDIRDAHYSLANAYLNAGAHEVAITHFQKALEEDPDFLDGYHALALAYFGAHDVAAAETAVRSALKRDDTYQPARALLAALAPSVLVSAEQSDGSADSPTEAAPSPIDVHQEPKQTVPPPVESENQSETPPPADGERVETDIDKEKERGLAFLGTQQYPQAEAAFKKVIKANPHDPQAHYNLAQTYLETGALTSAKRTVEAALRISPSYAPAVELKKAMTYHIQQEKRQRRQQQLIRYLLPVVLLGVAVFCAIHFGVVSFPFLEKSPPALSIDTSLEDPRNNNGEIDAGETVRLKVTISNRGSAAKHLSVHLTPKTIGGVRYEVPKTPVTVKRNGFHTLRIPFTADKRARTRKVPITIQVLDKNQSVLATTARHLSIKGN
;
A
#
# COMPACT_ATOMS: atom_id res chain seq x y z
N MET A 1 11.98 23.85 -23.09
CA MET A 1 10.87 22.91 -22.86
C MET A 1 11.43 21.50 -22.87
N ASN A 2 11.59 20.90 -21.69
CA ASN A 2 12.05 19.52 -21.57
C ASN A 2 10.82 18.60 -21.44
N GLN A 3 10.37 18.05 -22.58
CA GLN A 3 9.15 17.24 -22.64
C GLN A 3 9.20 16.02 -21.71
N ASP A 4 10.38 15.40 -21.54
CA ASP A 4 10.53 14.25 -20.65
C ASP A 4 10.33 14.62 -19.17
N ILE A 5 10.78 15.80 -18.75
CA ILE A 5 10.61 16.30 -17.38
C ILE A 5 9.15 16.70 -17.13
N ARG A 6 8.53 17.40 -18.10
CA ARG A 6 7.09 17.71 -18.08
C ARG A 6 6.26 16.44 -17.91
N ASP A 7 6.48 15.44 -18.77
CA ASP A 7 5.70 14.20 -18.79
C ASP A 7 5.92 13.36 -17.54
N ALA A 8 7.12 13.36 -16.97
CA ALA A 8 7.41 12.73 -15.69
C ALA A 8 6.64 13.39 -14.54
N HIS A 9 6.65 14.72 -14.46
CA HIS A 9 5.89 15.46 -13.45
C HIS A 9 4.37 15.29 -13.64
N TYR A 10 3.87 15.32 -14.87
CA TYR A 10 2.47 15.08 -15.19
C TYR A 10 2.02 13.65 -14.83
N SER A 11 2.82 12.64 -15.17
CA SER A 11 2.52 11.24 -14.84
C SER A 11 2.52 11.00 -13.32
N LEU A 12 3.48 11.60 -12.61
CA LEU A 12 3.56 11.53 -11.15
C LEU A 12 2.38 12.24 -10.48
N ALA A 13 2.02 13.42 -10.97
CA ALA A 13 0.86 14.16 -10.49
C ALA A 13 -0.45 13.38 -10.66
N ASN A 14 -0.64 12.73 -11.82
CA ASN A 14 -1.78 11.85 -12.05
C ASN A 14 -1.82 10.64 -11.10
N ALA A 15 -0.66 10.09 -10.72
CA ALA A 15 -0.61 9.02 -9.73
C ALA A 15 -1.08 9.50 -8.35
N TYR A 16 -0.65 10.70 -7.92
CA TYR A 16 -1.10 11.31 -6.66
C TYR A 16 -2.56 11.71 -6.68
N LEU A 17 -3.06 12.23 -7.81
CA LEU A 17 -4.48 12.57 -7.98
C LEU A 17 -5.37 11.33 -7.81
N ASN A 18 -4.99 10.20 -8.43
CA ASN A 18 -5.69 8.92 -8.28
C ASN A 18 -5.61 8.34 -6.85
N ALA A 19 -4.60 8.75 -6.07
CA ALA A 19 -4.44 8.37 -4.67
C ALA A 19 -5.21 9.31 -3.71
N GLY A 20 -5.87 10.36 -4.22
CA GLY A 20 -6.55 11.39 -3.41
C GLY A 20 -5.60 12.40 -2.73
N ALA A 21 -4.30 12.37 -3.06
CA ALA A 21 -3.32 13.31 -2.53
C ALA A 21 -3.30 14.60 -3.36
N HIS A 22 -4.38 15.38 -3.27
CA HIS A 22 -4.64 16.53 -4.14
C HIS A 22 -3.55 17.61 -4.07
N GLU A 23 -3.09 17.99 -2.87
CA GLU A 23 -2.03 19.00 -2.67
C GLU A 23 -0.69 18.63 -3.36
N VAL A 24 -0.32 17.35 -3.26
CA VAL A 24 0.92 16.84 -3.88
C VAL A 24 0.77 16.76 -5.39
N ALA A 25 -0.43 16.38 -5.87
CA ALA A 25 -0.73 16.38 -7.29
C ALA A 25 -0.66 17.79 -7.89
N ILE A 26 -1.25 18.80 -7.24
CA ILE A 26 -1.20 20.21 -7.64
C ILE A 26 0.24 20.68 -7.83
N THR A 27 1.11 20.41 -6.84
CA THR A 27 2.53 20.79 -6.89
C THR A 27 3.23 20.21 -8.12
N HIS A 28 2.99 18.95 -8.45
CA HIS A 28 3.62 18.32 -9.60
C HIS A 28 3.01 18.75 -10.94
N PHE A 29 1.71 19.06 -10.99
CA PHE A 29 1.10 19.65 -12.18
C PHE A 29 1.64 21.06 -12.46
N GLN A 30 1.85 21.88 -11.43
CA GLN A 30 2.48 23.21 -11.59
C GLN A 30 3.90 23.09 -12.16
N LYS A 31 4.72 22.16 -11.65
CA LYS A 31 6.06 21.89 -12.20
C LYS A 31 6.03 21.42 -13.66
N ALA A 32 5.03 20.63 -14.04
CA ALA A 32 4.86 20.26 -15.45
C ALA A 32 4.54 21.49 -16.32
N LEU A 33 3.74 22.43 -15.82
CA LEU A 33 3.40 23.68 -16.51
C LEU A 33 4.53 24.72 -16.51
N GLU A 34 5.48 24.65 -15.56
CA GLU A 34 6.72 25.45 -15.60
C GLU A 34 7.60 25.03 -16.78
N GLU A 35 7.64 23.73 -17.10
CA GLU A 35 8.42 23.20 -18.23
C GLU A 35 7.75 23.44 -19.59
N ASP A 36 6.41 23.38 -19.62
CA ASP A 36 5.57 23.61 -20.79
C ASP A 36 4.32 24.43 -20.41
N PRO A 37 4.40 25.76 -20.54
CA PRO A 37 3.28 26.64 -20.24
C PRO A 37 2.11 26.51 -21.21
N ASP A 38 2.20 25.79 -22.32
CA ASP A 38 1.10 25.64 -23.29
C ASP A 38 0.41 24.27 -23.22
N PHE A 39 0.76 23.49 -22.20
CA PHE A 39 0.25 22.14 -22.03
C PHE A 39 -1.21 22.11 -21.55
N LEU A 40 -2.14 21.96 -22.51
CA LEU A 40 -3.60 21.96 -22.29
C LEU A 40 -4.04 20.89 -21.29
N ASP A 41 -3.55 19.66 -21.43
CA ASP A 41 -3.89 18.55 -20.54
C ASP A 41 -3.39 18.79 -19.11
N GLY A 42 -2.27 19.51 -18.96
CA GLY A 42 -1.73 19.92 -17.66
C GLY A 42 -2.66 20.88 -16.92
N TYR A 43 -3.20 21.89 -17.60
CA TYR A 43 -4.17 22.82 -17.01
C TYR A 43 -5.49 22.14 -16.65
N HIS A 44 -5.98 21.24 -17.49
CA HIS A 44 -7.19 20.47 -17.19
C HIS A 44 -7.01 19.51 -16.01
N ALA A 45 -5.88 18.80 -15.95
CA ALA A 45 -5.58 17.91 -14.83
C ALA A 45 -5.34 18.68 -13.52
N LEU A 46 -4.71 19.87 -13.59
CA LEU A 46 -4.57 20.78 -12.47
C LEU A 46 -5.94 21.26 -11.95
N ALA A 47 -6.87 21.59 -12.85
CA ALA A 47 -8.22 21.97 -12.47
C ALA A 47 -8.97 20.85 -11.74
N LEU A 48 -8.84 19.60 -12.21
CA LEU A 48 -9.41 18.44 -11.52
C LEU A 48 -8.78 18.22 -10.14
N ALA A 49 -7.48 18.48 -10.00
CA ALA A 49 -6.80 18.38 -8.71
C ALA A 49 -7.29 19.44 -7.71
N TYR A 50 -7.46 20.70 -8.14
CA TYR A 50 -8.06 21.75 -7.33
C TYR A 50 -9.52 21.47 -6.97
N PHE A 51 -10.30 20.95 -7.93
CA PHE A 51 -11.68 20.55 -7.67
C PHE A 51 -11.77 19.43 -6.62
N GLY A 52 -10.88 18.43 -6.69
CA GLY A 52 -10.74 17.39 -5.67
C GLY A 52 -10.29 17.92 -4.30
N ALA A 53 -9.50 19.00 -4.28
CA ALA A 53 -9.13 19.72 -3.06
C ALA A 53 -10.23 20.68 -2.54
N HIS A 54 -11.40 20.71 -3.19
CA HIS A 54 -12.50 21.64 -2.92
C HIS A 54 -12.18 23.12 -3.14
N ASP A 55 -11.10 23.44 -3.84
CA ASP A 55 -10.77 24.80 -4.28
C ASP A 55 -11.37 25.08 -5.66
N VAL A 56 -12.66 25.41 -5.66
CA VAL A 56 -13.43 25.66 -6.89
C VAL A 56 -12.92 26.89 -7.65
N ALA A 57 -12.41 27.91 -6.94
CA ALA A 57 -11.92 29.15 -7.54
C ALA A 57 -10.59 28.93 -8.30
N ALA A 58 -9.66 28.18 -7.71
CA ALA A 58 -8.43 27.79 -8.39
C ALA A 58 -8.69 26.83 -9.56
N ALA A 59 -9.65 25.91 -9.41
CA ALA A 59 -10.08 25.03 -10.49
C ALA A 59 -10.60 25.81 -11.69
N GLU A 60 -11.48 26.79 -11.48
CA GLU A 60 -11.99 27.65 -12.55
C GLU A 60 -10.87 28.42 -13.25
N THR A 61 -9.93 28.96 -12.48
CA THR A 61 -8.77 29.70 -13.02
C THR A 61 -7.90 28.82 -13.92
N ALA A 62 -7.65 27.57 -13.51
CA ALA A 62 -6.90 26.60 -14.30
C ALA A 62 -7.64 26.21 -15.59
N VAL A 63 -8.97 26.01 -15.53
CA VAL A 63 -9.81 25.74 -16.71
C VAL A 63 -9.79 26.90 -17.70
N ARG A 64 -9.96 28.14 -17.21
CA ARG A 64 -9.88 29.34 -18.06
C ARG A 64 -8.50 29.51 -18.69
N SER A 65 -7.44 29.09 -18.00
CA SER A 65 -6.08 29.09 -18.54
C SER A 65 -5.93 28.11 -19.70
N ALA A 66 -6.57 26.95 -19.66
CA ALA A 66 -6.63 26.03 -20.81
C ALA A 66 -7.40 26.65 -21.99
N LEU A 67 -8.59 27.22 -21.72
CA LEU A 67 -9.44 27.82 -22.75
C LEU A 67 -8.85 29.09 -23.39
N LYS A 68 -7.97 29.80 -22.68
CA LYS A 68 -7.22 30.94 -23.24
C LYS A 68 -6.24 30.51 -24.33
N ARG A 69 -5.76 29.26 -24.27
CA ARG A 69 -4.81 28.69 -25.24
C ARG A 69 -5.53 27.98 -26.38
N ASP A 70 -6.57 27.23 -26.04
CA ASP A 70 -7.45 26.59 -27.00
C ASP A 70 -8.90 26.68 -26.50
N ASP A 71 -9.67 27.57 -27.12
CA ASP A 71 -11.08 27.83 -26.81
C ASP A 71 -12.00 26.67 -27.26
N THR A 72 -11.50 25.78 -28.10
CA THR A 72 -12.22 24.58 -28.58
C THR A 72 -11.94 23.34 -27.74
N TYR A 73 -11.01 23.41 -26.78
CA TYR A 73 -10.63 22.28 -25.94
C TYR A 73 -11.79 21.77 -25.07
N GLN A 74 -12.43 20.71 -25.56
CA GLN A 74 -13.68 20.17 -25.01
C GLN A 74 -13.61 19.76 -23.52
N PRO A 75 -12.52 19.14 -23.02
CA PRO A 75 -12.44 18.77 -21.60
C PRO A 75 -12.54 19.97 -20.67
N ALA A 76 -11.89 21.09 -21.00
CA ALA A 76 -11.98 22.32 -20.21
C ALA A 76 -13.38 22.95 -20.28
N ARG A 77 -14.06 22.94 -21.44
CA ARG A 77 -15.43 23.46 -21.56
C ARG A 77 -16.42 22.65 -20.74
N ALA A 78 -16.31 21.31 -20.80
CA ALA A 78 -17.15 20.42 -20.02
C ALA A 78 -16.94 20.63 -18.51
N LEU A 79 -15.69 20.79 -18.08
CA LEU A 79 -15.37 21.05 -16.68
C LEU A 79 -15.86 22.45 -16.23
N LEU A 80 -15.72 23.48 -17.05
CA LEU A 80 -16.25 24.82 -16.74
C LEU A 80 -17.77 24.81 -16.56
N ALA A 81 -18.49 24.11 -17.43
CA ALA A 81 -19.94 23.95 -17.34
C ALA A 81 -20.36 23.20 -16.06
N ALA A 82 -19.56 22.24 -15.60
CA ALA A 82 -19.78 21.55 -14.33
C ALA A 82 -19.46 22.42 -13.10
N LEU A 83 -18.51 23.36 -13.20
CA LEU A 83 -18.15 24.28 -12.12
C LEU A 83 -19.14 25.45 -11.99
N ALA A 84 -19.74 25.93 -13.09
CA ALA A 84 -20.70 27.04 -13.11
C ALA A 84 -21.87 26.96 -12.12
N PRO A 85 -22.59 25.82 -11.93
CA PRO A 85 -23.65 25.71 -10.92
C PRO A 85 -23.11 25.76 -9.48
N SER A 86 -21.81 25.48 -9.27
CA SER A 86 -21.16 25.48 -7.96
C SER A 86 -20.74 26.88 -7.52
N VAL A 87 -20.41 27.75 -8.48
CA VAL A 87 -19.95 29.13 -8.24
C VAL A 87 -21.11 30.10 -8.02
N LEU A 88 -22.27 29.86 -8.65
CA LEU A 88 -23.49 30.65 -8.40
C LEU A 88 -23.93 30.62 -6.93
N VAL A 89 -23.68 29.52 -6.21
CA VAL A 89 -23.99 29.39 -4.78
C VAL A 89 -23.01 30.20 -3.90
N SER A 90 -21.79 30.45 -4.37
CA SER A 90 -20.78 31.22 -3.64
C SER A 90 -20.81 32.72 -3.96
N ALA A 91 -21.25 33.11 -5.16
CA ALA A 91 -21.31 34.51 -5.60
C ALA A 91 -22.49 35.29 -5.00
N GLU A 92 -23.55 34.62 -4.51
CA GLU A 92 -24.67 35.28 -3.81
C GLU A 92 -24.35 35.68 -2.35
N GLN A 93 -23.13 35.43 -1.85
CA GLN A 93 -22.70 35.84 -0.50
C GLN A 93 -21.66 36.96 -0.44
N SER A 94 -21.33 37.61 -1.57
CA SER A 94 -20.45 38.79 -1.53
C SER A 94 -20.92 39.85 -2.50
N ASP A 95 -22.00 40.54 -2.11
CA ASP A 95 -22.35 41.82 -2.71
C ASP A 95 -21.88 42.94 -1.80
N GLY A 96 -20.99 43.80 -2.31
CA GLY A 96 -20.53 44.99 -1.60
C GLY A 96 -19.09 45.38 -1.87
N SER A 97 -18.78 45.87 -3.08
CA SER A 97 -18.13 47.18 -3.28
C SER A 97 -17.53 47.30 -4.68
N ALA A 98 -17.97 48.35 -5.38
CA ALA A 98 -17.42 48.88 -6.61
C ALA A 98 -15.96 49.33 -6.45
N ASP A 99 -15.12 49.15 -7.48
CA ASP A 99 -14.49 50.28 -8.17
C ASP A 99 -13.84 49.83 -9.50
N SER A 100 -13.85 50.72 -10.49
CA SER A 100 -13.17 50.60 -11.80
C SER A 100 -12.34 51.86 -12.03
N PRO A 101 -11.28 51.83 -12.86
CA PRO A 101 -11.43 52.37 -14.22
C PRO A 101 -10.58 51.64 -15.29
N THR A 102 -11.15 51.30 -16.46
CA THR A 102 -11.02 51.97 -17.79
C THR A 102 -9.66 51.76 -18.44
N GLU A 103 -9.51 51.14 -19.62
CA GLU A 103 -9.60 51.70 -21.00
C GLU A 103 -9.18 50.51 -21.95
N ALA A 104 -9.64 50.25 -23.16
CA ALA A 104 -10.18 51.06 -24.24
C ALA A 104 -11.06 50.20 -25.17
N ALA A 105 -12.13 50.79 -25.69
CA ALA A 105 -12.86 50.30 -26.86
C ALA A 105 -12.39 51.05 -28.12
N PRO A 106 -12.73 50.54 -29.32
CA PRO A 106 -13.61 51.37 -30.15
C PRO A 106 -14.89 50.63 -30.57
N SER A 107 -16.00 51.35 -30.42
CA SER A 107 -17.40 51.12 -30.80
C SER A 107 -17.63 51.30 -32.33
N PRO A 108 -18.88 51.33 -32.88
CA PRO A 108 -20.12 50.61 -32.55
C PRO A 108 -20.83 50.04 -33.81
N ILE A 109 -21.68 49.01 -33.68
CA ILE A 109 -22.79 48.78 -34.63
C ILE A 109 -24.07 48.44 -33.83
N ASP A 110 -25.08 49.29 -33.99
CA ASP A 110 -26.48 49.15 -33.54
C ASP A 110 -27.11 47.85 -34.09
N VAL A 111 -27.65 46.95 -33.26
CA VAL A 111 -29.02 46.92 -32.67
C VAL A 111 -30.12 46.44 -33.65
N HIS A 112 -30.69 45.29 -33.26
CA HIS A 112 -31.98 44.67 -33.61
C HIS A 112 -32.08 43.79 -34.87
N GLN A 113 -32.02 42.47 -34.64
CA GLN A 113 -33.13 41.54 -34.92
C GLN A 113 -32.90 40.21 -34.18
N GLU A 114 -33.88 39.76 -33.40
CA GLU A 114 -33.98 38.34 -32.99
C GLU A 114 -34.04 37.45 -34.24
N PRO A 115 -33.55 36.20 -34.16
CA PRO A 115 -34.54 35.13 -34.23
C PRO A 115 -34.32 33.98 -33.25
N LYS A 116 -35.45 33.44 -32.81
CA LYS A 116 -35.66 32.13 -32.20
C LYS A 116 -34.69 31.07 -32.75
N GLN A 117 -33.99 30.36 -31.86
CA GLN A 117 -33.22 29.17 -32.19
C GLN A 117 -34.14 28.07 -32.73
N THR A 118 -34.09 27.91 -34.03
CA THR A 118 -34.49 26.72 -34.77
C THR A 118 -33.48 25.60 -34.54
N VAL A 119 -34.02 24.40 -34.30
CA VAL A 119 -33.34 23.09 -34.33
C VAL A 119 -32.47 22.96 -35.60
N PRO A 120 -31.23 22.46 -35.54
CA PRO A 120 -30.42 22.26 -36.74
C PRO A 120 -31.02 21.11 -37.60
N PRO A 121 -31.02 21.23 -38.95
CA PRO A 121 -31.55 20.18 -39.81
C PRO A 121 -30.57 18.98 -39.85
N PRO A 122 -31.04 17.78 -40.21
CA PRO A 122 -30.19 16.60 -40.34
C PRO A 122 -29.22 16.80 -41.51
N VAL A 123 -27.98 16.38 -41.28
CA VAL A 123 -26.92 16.31 -42.30
C VAL A 123 -27.34 15.31 -43.38
N GLU A 124 -27.65 15.81 -44.58
CA GLU A 124 -27.72 14.99 -45.79
C GLU A 124 -26.32 14.48 -46.12
N SER A 125 -26.20 13.18 -46.37
CA SER A 125 -25.07 12.59 -47.07
C SER A 125 -25.62 11.75 -48.22
N GLU A 126 -25.49 12.27 -49.43
CA GLU A 126 -25.42 11.49 -50.67
C GLU A 126 -24.15 10.60 -50.60
N ASN A 127 -24.02 9.40 -51.16
CA ASN A 127 -24.69 8.77 -52.28
C ASN A 127 -24.33 7.25 -52.36
N GLN A 128 -25.20 6.49 -53.05
CA GLN A 128 -25.00 5.26 -53.84
C GLN A 128 -25.09 3.84 -53.24
N SER A 129 -26.16 3.19 -53.72
CA SER A 129 -26.28 1.84 -54.28
C SER A 129 -26.32 0.63 -53.35
N GLU A 130 -27.54 0.15 -53.11
CA GLU A 130 -27.95 -1.22 -53.45
C GLU A 130 -29.47 -1.24 -53.69
N THR A 131 -29.90 -1.81 -54.82
CA THR A 131 -31.31 -1.96 -55.18
C THR A 131 -31.93 -3.13 -54.42
N PRO A 132 -33.14 -3.02 -53.82
CA PRO A 132 -33.95 -4.18 -53.51
C PRO A 132 -35.00 -4.42 -54.62
N PRO A 133 -35.41 -5.68 -54.85
CA PRO A 133 -36.39 -6.03 -55.88
C PRO A 133 -37.81 -5.61 -55.46
N PRO A 134 -38.78 -5.50 -56.39
CA PRO A 134 -40.11 -4.99 -56.09
C PRO A 134 -41.06 -6.12 -55.66
N ALA A 135 -41.81 -5.92 -54.57
CA ALA A 135 -43.23 -6.31 -54.42
C ALA A 135 -43.71 -6.15 -52.97
N ASP A 136 -44.76 -5.34 -52.80
CA ASP A 136 -45.88 -5.47 -51.86
C ASP A 136 -45.59 -5.46 -50.34
N GLY A 137 -45.54 -4.26 -49.74
CA GLY A 137 -45.43 -4.12 -48.27
C GLY A 137 -45.69 -2.74 -47.69
N GLU A 138 -46.50 -1.89 -48.33
CA GLU A 138 -46.57 -0.44 -48.07
C GLU A 138 -47.33 0.00 -46.79
N ARG A 139 -47.40 -0.80 -45.71
CA ARG A 139 -48.09 -0.43 -44.45
C ARG A 139 -47.42 -0.82 -43.13
N VAL A 140 -46.26 -1.48 -43.13
CA VAL A 140 -45.63 -1.95 -41.87
C VAL A 140 -44.55 -1.01 -41.33
N GLU A 141 -43.87 -0.24 -42.18
CA GLU A 141 -42.77 0.67 -41.76
C GLU A 141 -43.24 1.75 -40.77
N THR A 142 -44.40 2.37 -41.01
CA THR A 142 -44.92 3.43 -40.13
C THR A 142 -45.20 2.96 -38.69
N ASP A 143 -45.58 1.70 -38.50
CA ASP A 143 -45.82 1.12 -37.17
C ASP A 143 -44.51 0.76 -36.45
N ILE A 144 -43.47 0.37 -37.19
CA ILE A 144 -42.15 0.03 -36.63
C ILE A 144 -41.38 1.29 -36.25
N ASP A 145 -41.43 2.35 -37.06
CA ASP A 145 -40.84 3.65 -36.73
C ASP A 145 -41.50 4.26 -35.49
N LYS A 146 -42.83 4.15 -35.40
CA LYS A 146 -43.57 4.54 -34.20
C LYS A 146 -43.19 3.73 -32.96
N GLU A 147 -42.93 2.43 -33.11
CA GLU A 147 -42.47 1.60 -31.99
C GLU A 147 -41.01 1.92 -31.60
N LYS A 148 -40.17 2.33 -32.56
CA LYS A 148 -38.81 2.83 -32.32
C LYS A 148 -38.84 4.15 -31.54
N GLU A 149 -39.68 5.10 -31.94
CA GLU A 149 -39.90 6.36 -31.20
C GLU A 149 -40.41 6.10 -29.77
N ARG A 150 -41.36 5.16 -29.60
CA ARG A 150 -41.81 4.74 -28.27
C ARG A 150 -40.69 4.15 -27.43
N GLY A 151 -39.86 3.28 -28.02
CA GLY A 151 -38.69 2.72 -27.34
C GLY A 151 -37.74 3.81 -26.84
N LEU A 152 -37.48 4.83 -27.67
CA LEU A 152 -36.66 5.99 -27.30
C LEU A 152 -37.30 6.83 -26.19
N ALA A 153 -38.62 7.06 -26.26
CA ALA A 153 -39.36 7.77 -25.22
C ALA A 153 -39.35 7.01 -23.88
N PHE A 154 -39.53 5.68 -23.91
CA PHE A 154 -39.43 4.84 -22.72
C PHE A 154 -38.01 4.85 -22.14
N LEU A 155 -36.99 4.82 -22.98
CA LEU A 155 -35.60 4.92 -22.54
C LEU A 155 -35.33 6.29 -21.87
N GLY A 156 -35.78 7.38 -22.49
CA GLY A 156 -35.64 8.74 -21.94
C GLY A 156 -36.41 8.97 -20.64
N THR A 157 -37.50 8.22 -20.42
CA THR A 157 -38.29 8.24 -19.17
C THR A 157 -37.88 7.15 -18.19
N GLN A 158 -36.75 6.47 -18.42
CA GLN A 158 -36.20 5.40 -17.57
C GLN A 158 -37.12 4.18 -17.39
N GLN A 159 -38.09 3.99 -18.27
CA GLN A 159 -38.99 2.85 -18.32
C GLN A 159 -38.33 1.69 -19.07
N TYR A 160 -37.26 1.14 -18.47
CA TYR A 160 -36.38 0.18 -19.14
C TYR A 160 -37.07 -1.12 -19.61
N PRO A 161 -37.99 -1.74 -18.84
CA PRO A 161 -38.70 -2.94 -19.32
C PRO A 161 -39.54 -2.68 -20.58
N GLN A 162 -40.19 -1.51 -20.65
CA GLN A 162 -40.99 -1.09 -21.80
C GLN A 162 -40.10 -0.75 -22.99
N ALA A 163 -38.98 -0.05 -22.77
CA ALA A 163 -37.98 0.25 -23.79
C ALA A 163 -37.39 -1.04 -24.39
N GLU A 164 -37.03 -2.01 -23.55
CA GLU A 164 -36.54 -3.32 -23.97
C GLU A 164 -37.55 -4.04 -24.86
N ALA A 165 -38.82 -4.08 -24.45
CA ALA A 165 -39.88 -4.72 -25.21
C ALA A 165 -40.11 -4.04 -26.57
N ALA A 166 -40.11 -2.70 -26.60
CA ALA A 166 -40.26 -1.92 -27.83
C ALA A 166 -39.10 -2.17 -28.80
N PHE A 167 -37.85 -2.06 -28.35
CA PHE A 167 -36.69 -2.30 -29.22
C PHE A 167 -36.59 -3.75 -29.69
N LYS A 168 -37.00 -4.74 -28.87
CA LYS A 168 -37.07 -6.14 -29.32
C LYS A 168 -38.09 -6.35 -30.44
N LYS A 169 -39.22 -5.64 -30.43
CA LYS A 169 -40.17 -5.68 -31.55
C LYS A 169 -39.59 -5.05 -32.81
N VAL A 170 -38.88 -3.92 -32.68
CA VAL A 170 -38.19 -3.28 -33.81
C VAL A 170 -37.14 -4.23 -34.41
N ILE A 171 -36.32 -4.86 -33.57
CA ILE A 171 -35.32 -5.86 -34.02
C ILE A 171 -35.98 -7.10 -34.64
N LYS A 172 -37.15 -7.52 -34.16
CA LYS A 172 -37.89 -8.65 -34.75
C LYS A 172 -38.40 -8.32 -36.15
N ALA A 173 -38.84 -7.09 -36.37
CA ALA A 173 -39.32 -6.63 -37.67
C ALA A 173 -38.15 -6.32 -38.64
N ASN A 174 -37.09 -5.69 -38.14
CA ASN A 174 -35.86 -5.43 -38.87
C ASN A 174 -34.62 -5.94 -38.09
N PRO A 175 -34.19 -7.18 -38.32
CA PRO A 175 -33.02 -7.75 -37.65
C PRO A 175 -31.69 -7.08 -37.99
N HIS A 176 -31.63 -6.33 -39.10
CA HIS A 176 -30.43 -5.68 -39.63
C HIS A 176 -30.40 -4.16 -39.35
N ASP A 177 -31.19 -3.66 -38.40
CA ASP A 177 -31.09 -2.27 -37.94
C ASP A 177 -30.02 -2.14 -36.82
N PRO A 178 -28.80 -1.62 -37.11
CA PRO A 178 -27.76 -1.46 -36.09
C PRO A 178 -28.15 -0.45 -35.00
N GLN A 179 -29.00 0.52 -35.30
CA GLN A 179 -29.48 1.51 -34.32
C GLN A 179 -30.44 0.88 -33.31
N ALA A 180 -31.33 -0.02 -33.75
CA ALA A 180 -32.22 -0.74 -32.84
C ALA A 180 -31.45 -1.64 -31.87
N HIS A 181 -30.42 -2.36 -32.36
CA HIS A 181 -29.52 -3.14 -31.50
C HIS A 181 -28.73 -2.24 -30.53
N TYR A 182 -28.25 -1.08 -30.99
CA TYR A 182 -27.58 -0.11 -30.12
C TYR A 182 -28.49 0.44 -29.02
N ASN A 183 -29.72 0.84 -29.34
CA ASN A 183 -30.68 1.37 -28.35
C ASN A 183 -31.08 0.30 -27.32
N LEU A 184 -31.24 -0.96 -27.75
CA LEU A 184 -31.46 -2.08 -26.83
C LEU A 184 -30.24 -2.31 -25.92
N ALA A 185 -29.03 -2.19 -26.47
CA ALA A 185 -27.81 -2.30 -25.69
C ALA A 185 -27.67 -1.19 -24.64
N GLN A 186 -28.04 0.04 -24.99
CA GLN A 186 -28.10 1.17 -24.07
C GLN A 186 -29.13 0.91 -22.95
N THR A 187 -30.31 0.38 -23.29
CA THR A 187 -31.32 -0.03 -22.30
C THR A 187 -30.78 -1.07 -21.32
N TYR A 188 -29.98 -2.03 -21.80
CA TYR A 188 -29.32 -3.01 -20.92
C TYR A 188 -28.20 -2.42 -20.05
N LEU A 189 -27.56 -1.34 -20.49
CA LEU A 189 -26.55 -0.66 -19.66
C LEU A 189 -27.19 0.08 -18.49
N GLU A 190 -28.29 0.78 -18.75
CA GLU A 190 -29.02 1.51 -17.69
C GLU A 190 -29.61 0.57 -16.63
N THR A 191 -29.92 -0.68 -17.00
CA THR A 191 -30.38 -1.72 -16.07
C THR A 191 -29.26 -2.51 -15.41
N GLY A 192 -27.99 -2.21 -15.72
CA GLY A 192 -26.82 -2.94 -15.21
C GLY A 192 -26.62 -4.33 -15.81
N ALA A 193 -27.40 -4.72 -16.81
CA ALA A 193 -27.32 -6.00 -17.53
C ALA A 193 -26.15 -6.01 -18.53
N LEU A 194 -24.92 -5.83 -18.02
CA LEU A 194 -23.69 -5.59 -18.77
C LEU A 194 -23.35 -6.70 -19.80
N THR A 195 -23.68 -7.96 -19.47
CA THR A 195 -23.47 -9.10 -20.37
C THR A 195 -24.41 -9.06 -21.58
N SER A 196 -25.69 -8.76 -21.35
CA SER A 196 -26.70 -8.58 -22.39
C SER A 196 -26.40 -7.37 -23.26
N ALA A 197 -26.01 -6.24 -22.64
CA ALA A 197 -25.56 -5.04 -23.34
C ALA A 197 -24.41 -5.37 -24.31
N LYS A 198 -23.36 -6.04 -23.81
CA LYS A 198 -22.17 -6.37 -24.61
C LYS A 198 -22.53 -7.20 -25.84
N ARG A 199 -23.34 -8.25 -25.66
CA ARG A 199 -23.79 -9.14 -26.74
C ARG A 199 -24.58 -8.37 -27.80
N THR A 200 -25.39 -7.41 -27.36
CA THR A 200 -26.27 -6.62 -28.24
C THR A 200 -25.48 -5.56 -29.00
N VAL A 201 -24.52 -4.87 -28.37
CA VAL A 201 -23.56 -3.99 -29.07
C VAL A 201 -22.75 -4.76 -30.11
N GLU A 202 -22.30 -5.97 -29.77
CA GLU A 202 -21.58 -6.84 -30.73
C GLU A 202 -22.48 -7.34 -31.87
N ALA A 203 -23.81 -7.38 -31.70
CA ALA A 203 -24.73 -7.62 -32.80
C ALA A 203 -24.82 -6.40 -33.72
N ALA A 204 -24.97 -5.19 -33.16
CA ALA A 204 -24.96 -3.94 -33.92
C ALA A 204 -23.69 -3.78 -34.77
N LEU A 205 -22.52 -4.07 -34.20
CA LEU A 205 -21.23 -4.00 -34.89
C LEU A 205 -20.98 -5.13 -35.89
N ARG A 206 -21.72 -6.24 -35.80
CA ARG A 206 -21.69 -7.28 -36.85
C ARG A 206 -22.48 -6.88 -38.07
N ILE A 207 -23.58 -6.16 -37.87
CA ILE A 207 -24.43 -5.62 -38.94
C ILE A 207 -23.72 -4.45 -39.62
N SER A 208 -23.22 -3.49 -38.84
CA SER A 208 -22.48 -2.33 -39.34
C SER A 208 -21.21 -2.13 -38.50
N PRO A 209 -20.05 -2.62 -38.99
CA PRO A 209 -18.77 -2.48 -38.28
C PRO A 209 -18.32 -1.03 -38.05
N SER A 210 -18.76 -0.10 -38.90
CA SER A 210 -18.45 1.32 -38.84
C SER A 210 -19.49 2.15 -38.08
N TYR A 211 -20.49 1.53 -37.45
CA TYR A 211 -21.51 2.25 -36.70
C TYR A 211 -20.93 2.89 -35.42
N ALA A 212 -20.55 4.16 -35.55
CA ALA A 212 -19.81 4.91 -34.53
C ALA A 212 -20.43 4.86 -33.12
N PRO A 213 -21.76 5.00 -32.92
CA PRO A 213 -22.36 4.92 -31.59
C PRO A 213 -22.09 3.58 -30.89
N ALA A 214 -22.17 2.45 -31.62
CA ALA A 214 -21.90 1.14 -31.04
C ALA A 214 -20.40 0.90 -30.79
N VAL A 215 -19.52 1.49 -31.59
CA VAL A 215 -18.06 1.42 -31.37
C VAL A 215 -17.70 2.13 -30.07
N GLU A 216 -18.21 3.35 -29.88
CA GLU A 216 -17.97 4.14 -28.67
C GLU A 216 -18.56 3.46 -27.43
N LEU A 217 -19.80 2.94 -27.55
CA LEU A 217 -20.42 2.21 -26.45
C LEU A 217 -19.61 0.98 -26.04
N LYS A 218 -19.10 0.22 -27.01
CA LYS A 218 -18.23 -0.94 -26.73
C LYS A 218 -16.96 -0.50 -26.01
N LYS A 219 -16.29 0.57 -26.45
CA LYS A 219 -15.07 1.08 -25.79
C LYS A 219 -15.36 1.45 -24.33
N ALA A 220 -16.42 2.23 -24.09
CA ALA A 220 -16.84 2.64 -22.75
C ALA A 220 -17.12 1.42 -21.85
N MET A 221 -17.90 0.45 -22.35
CA MET A 221 -18.18 -0.79 -21.61
C MET A 221 -16.90 -1.57 -21.28
N THR A 222 -15.98 -1.69 -22.24
CA THR A 222 -14.75 -2.45 -22.05
C THR A 222 -13.86 -1.80 -21.00
N TYR A 223 -13.80 -0.46 -21.00
CA TYR A 223 -13.12 0.32 -19.98
C TYR A 223 -13.72 0.09 -18.58
N HIS A 224 -15.04 0.19 -18.43
CA HIS A 224 -15.72 -0.07 -17.15
C HIS A 224 -15.49 -1.51 -16.64
N ILE A 225 -15.61 -2.51 -17.53
CA ILE A 225 -15.33 -3.93 -17.17
C ILE A 225 -13.89 -4.11 -16.71
N GLN A 226 -12.92 -3.46 -17.38
CA GLN A 226 -11.52 -3.54 -17.00
C GLN A 226 -11.26 -2.85 -15.65
N GLN A 227 -11.88 -1.69 -15.40
CA GLN A 227 -11.79 -0.99 -14.12
C GLN A 227 -12.35 -1.83 -12.97
N GLU A 228 -13.55 -2.41 -13.12
CA GLU A 228 -14.12 -3.30 -12.10
C GLU A 228 -13.22 -4.51 -11.82
N LYS A 229 -12.67 -5.13 -12.88
CA LYS A 229 -11.72 -6.25 -12.72
C LYS A 229 -10.46 -5.81 -11.96
N ARG A 230 -9.94 -4.62 -12.26
CA ARG A 230 -8.76 -4.05 -11.59
C ARG A 230 -9.07 -3.78 -10.11
N GLN A 231 -10.21 -3.18 -9.80
CA GLN A 231 -10.66 -2.95 -8.43
C GLN A 231 -10.84 -4.26 -7.65
N ARG A 232 -11.49 -5.27 -8.25
CA ARG A 232 -11.64 -6.59 -7.61
C ARG A 232 -10.30 -7.25 -7.32
N ARG A 233 -9.33 -7.16 -8.24
CA ARG A 233 -7.96 -7.66 -8.02
C ARG A 233 -7.27 -6.91 -6.88
N GLN A 234 -7.40 -5.57 -6.84
CA GLN A 234 -6.84 -4.76 -5.76
C GLN A 234 -7.47 -5.12 -4.40
N GLN A 235 -8.79 -5.26 -4.32
CA GLN A 235 -9.47 -5.68 -3.10
C GLN A 235 -9.02 -7.07 -2.64
N GLN A 236 -8.86 -8.02 -3.57
CA GLN A 236 -8.31 -9.34 -3.24
C GLN A 236 -6.88 -9.24 -2.70
N LEU A 237 -6.01 -8.45 -3.34
CA LEU A 237 -4.64 -8.23 -2.88
C LEU A 237 -4.61 -7.61 -1.49
N ILE A 238 -5.39 -6.55 -1.24
CA ILE A 238 -5.51 -5.91 0.07
C ILE A 238 -5.99 -6.93 1.11
N ARG A 239 -7.00 -7.75 0.79
CA ARG A 239 -7.50 -8.79 1.69
C ARG A 239 -6.42 -9.81 2.11
N TYR A 240 -5.46 -10.11 1.24
CA TYR A 240 -4.36 -11.02 1.54
C TYR A 240 -3.15 -10.31 2.18
N LEU A 241 -2.80 -9.12 1.73
CA LEU A 241 -1.64 -8.36 2.22
C LEU A 241 -1.89 -7.74 3.60
N LEU A 242 -3.08 -7.20 3.85
CA LEU A 242 -3.42 -6.53 5.11
C LEU A 242 -3.16 -7.41 6.35
N PRO A 243 -3.65 -8.67 6.43
CA PRO A 243 -3.37 -9.51 7.59
C PRO A 243 -1.89 -9.89 7.70
N VAL A 244 -1.17 -10.05 6.59
CA VAL A 244 0.28 -10.33 6.60
C VAL A 244 1.07 -9.15 7.15
N VAL A 245 0.73 -7.93 6.71
CA VAL A 245 1.34 -6.69 7.21
C VAL A 245 0.98 -6.48 8.67
N LEU A 246 -0.27 -6.67 9.07
CA LEU A 246 -0.70 -6.58 10.47
C LEU A 246 0.03 -7.60 11.36
N LEU A 247 0.23 -8.83 10.87
CA LEU A 247 1.04 -9.84 11.57
C LEU A 247 2.49 -9.38 11.70
N GLY A 248 3.10 -8.86 10.63
CA GLY A 248 4.45 -8.33 10.66
C GLY A 248 4.62 -7.16 11.63
N VAL A 249 3.67 -6.22 11.65
CA VAL A 249 3.65 -5.09 12.60
C VAL A 249 3.44 -5.59 14.02
N ALA A 250 2.54 -6.55 14.26
CA ALA A 250 2.33 -7.15 15.57
C ALA A 250 3.59 -7.84 16.08
N VAL A 251 4.31 -8.58 15.22
CA VAL A 251 5.61 -9.19 15.55
C VAL A 251 6.66 -8.13 15.84
N PHE A 252 6.76 -7.08 15.00
CA PHE A 252 7.68 -5.97 15.22
C PHE A 252 7.41 -5.25 16.56
N CYS A 253 6.15 -4.93 16.85
CA CYS A 253 5.74 -4.32 18.11
C CYS A 253 6.02 -5.25 19.30
N ALA A 254 5.76 -6.55 19.16
CA ALA A 254 6.06 -7.54 20.20
C ALA A 254 7.56 -7.61 20.51
N ILE A 255 8.42 -7.53 19.49
CA ILE A 255 9.88 -7.52 19.63
C ILE A 255 10.36 -6.21 20.26
N HIS A 256 9.88 -5.06 19.78
CA HIS A 256 10.39 -3.75 20.20
C HIS A 256 9.83 -3.26 21.55
N PHE A 257 8.57 -3.57 21.85
CA PHE A 257 7.89 -3.11 23.07
C PHE A 257 7.75 -4.21 24.13
N GLY A 258 8.32 -5.40 23.91
CA GLY A 258 8.47 -6.44 24.94
C GLY A 258 7.16 -7.11 25.38
N VAL A 259 6.09 -7.03 24.58
CA VAL A 259 4.75 -7.52 24.95
C VAL A 259 4.61 -9.04 24.77
N VAL A 260 5.49 -9.69 23.99
CA VAL A 260 5.54 -11.16 23.85
C VAL A 260 6.98 -11.64 24.01
N SER A 261 7.27 -12.33 25.11
CA SER A 261 8.51 -13.09 25.24
C SER A 261 8.43 -14.34 24.36
N PHE A 262 8.93 -14.26 23.12
CA PHE A 262 9.09 -15.45 22.28
C PHE A 262 10.10 -16.41 22.94
N PRO A 263 9.70 -17.63 23.34
CA PRO A 263 10.61 -18.55 24.03
C PRO A 263 11.64 -19.21 23.10
N PHE A 264 11.77 -18.78 21.84
CA PHE A 264 12.43 -19.57 20.80
C PHE A 264 13.62 -18.92 20.06
N LEU A 265 14.09 -17.73 20.42
CA LEU A 265 15.28 -17.14 19.76
C LEU A 265 16.34 -16.55 20.70
N GLU A 266 16.44 -17.06 21.92
CA GLU A 266 17.61 -16.80 22.80
C GLU A 266 18.27 -18.11 23.24
N LYS A 267 18.89 -18.81 22.28
CA LYS A 267 19.88 -19.86 22.59
C LYS A 267 21.29 -19.37 22.30
N SER A 268 21.65 -18.19 22.78
CA SER A 268 23.08 -17.93 23.00
C SER A 268 23.55 -18.96 24.02
N PRO A 269 24.56 -19.80 23.73
CA PRO A 269 25.04 -20.81 24.68
C PRO A 269 25.46 -20.14 26.00
N PRO A 270 25.45 -20.87 27.13
CA PRO A 270 25.92 -20.33 28.39
C PRO A 270 27.37 -19.86 28.23
N ALA A 271 27.63 -18.60 28.56
CA ALA A 271 28.96 -18.00 28.48
C ALA A 271 29.52 -17.91 29.91
N LEU A 272 30.17 -18.99 30.34
CA LEU A 272 30.66 -19.14 31.71
C LEU A 272 32.11 -18.64 31.83
N SER A 273 32.41 -17.96 32.93
CA SER A 273 33.77 -17.64 33.36
C SER A 273 33.98 -18.06 34.82
N ILE A 274 35.21 -18.43 35.15
CA ILE A 274 35.59 -18.88 36.50
C ILE A 274 36.60 -17.90 37.07
N ASP A 275 36.29 -17.35 38.23
CA ASP A 275 37.22 -16.60 39.06
C ASP A 275 37.50 -17.36 40.35
N THR A 276 38.74 -17.29 40.85
CA THR A 276 39.15 -18.00 42.07
C THR A 276 39.91 -17.11 43.03
N SER A 277 39.67 -17.30 44.33
CA SER A 277 40.46 -16.69 45.40
C SER A 277 40.61 -17.64 46.57
N LEU A 278 41.71 -17.53 47.32
CA LEU A 278 41.88 -18.23 48.59
C LEU A 278 41.41 -17.31 49.71
N GLU A 279 40.46 -17.78 50.51
CA GLU A 279 39.98 -17.13 51.74
C GLU A 279 40.70 -17.78 52.93
N ASP A 280 41.75 -17.13 53.42
CA ASP A 280 42.52 -17.53 54.60
C ASP A 280 41.96 -16.81 55.86
N PRO A 281 41.68 -17.54 56.96
CA PRO A 281 41.17 -16.94 58.19
C PRO A 281 42.22 -16.20 59.05
N ARG A 282 43.53 -16.29 58.76
CA ARG A 282 44.63 -15.82 59.62
C ARG A 282 45.63 -14.89 58.92
N ASN A 283 45.95 -15.09 57.64
CA ASN A 283 46.87 -14.20 56.90
C ASN A 283 46.52 -14.11 55.40
N ASN A 284 46.70 -12.96 54.75
CA ASN A 284 46.34 -12.77 53.34
C ASN A 284 47.45 -13.23 52.37
N ASN A 285 48.36 -14.12 52.80
CA ASN A 285 49.57 -14.42 52.04
C ASN A 285 49.32 -15.42 50.90
N GLY A 286 48.12 -16.01 50.84
CA GLY A 286 47.72 -16.93 49.76
C GLY A 286 48.42 -18.29 49.83
N GLU A 287 48.92 -18.67 51.01
CA GLU A 287 49.57 -19.96 51.27
C GLU A 287 48.70 -20.82 52.20
N ILE A 288 48.89 -22.14 52.18
CA ILE A 288 48.22 -23.07 53.08
C ILE A 288 49.27 -23.59 54.06
N ASP A 289 49.23 -23.12 55.30
CA ASP A 289 50.14 -23.54 56.36
C ASP A 289 49.85 -24.99 56.80
N ALA A 290 50.90 -25.73 57.16
CA ALA A 290 50.79 -27.13 57.58
C ALA A 290 49.90 -27.28 58.83
N GLY A 291 48.85 -28.08 58.72
CA GLY A 291 47.85 -28.29 59.78
C GLY A 291 46.68 -27.30 59.76
N GLU A 292 46.67 -26.33 58.85
CA GLU A 292 45.59 -25.36 58.70
C GLU A 292 44.60 -25.72 57.58
N THR A 293 43.44 -25.05 57.61
CA THR A 293 42.39 -25.21 56.59
C THR A 293 42.05 -23.85 55.98
N VAL A 294 42.21 -23.75 54.67
CA VAL A 294 41.90 -22.56 53.86
C VAL A 294 40.71 -22.87 52.95
N ARG A 295 39.89 -21.87 52.60
CA ARG A 295 38.76 -22.06 51.67
C ARG A 295 39.09 -21.50 50.30
N LEU A 296 39.08 -22.36 49.27
CA LEU A 296 39.12 -21.93 47.88
C LEU A 296 37.72 -21.47 47.46
N LYS A 297 37.57 -20.16 47.27
CA LYS A 297 36.38 -19.55 46.69
C LYS A 297 36.44 -19.68 45.18
N VAL A 298 35.46 -20.34 44.58
CA VAL A 298 35.30 -20.49 43.13
C VAL A 298 34.01 -19.80 42.73
N THR A 299 34.12 -18.69 41.99
CA THR A 299 32.97 -17.93 41.50
C THR A 299 32.76 -18.23 40.02
N ILE A 300 31.61 -18.80 39.70
CA ILE A 300 31.19 -19.12 38.33
C ILE A 300 30.21 -18.03 37.91
N SER A 301 30.61 -17.22 36.94
CA SER A 301 29.78 -16.13 36.38
C SER A 301 29.24 -16.54 35.02
N ASN A 302 28.01 -16.17 34.72
CA ASN A 302 27.35 -16.48 33.46
C ASN A 302 26.85 -15.20 32.78
N ARG A 303 27.32 -14.93 31.57
CA ARG A 303 26.84 -13.80 30.73
C ARG A 303 25.90 -14.24 29.61
N GLY A 304 25.59 -15.54 29.53
CA GLY A 304 24.73 -16.14 28.50
C GLY A 304 23.42 -16.70 29.06
N SER A 305 22.83 -17.67 28.35
CA SER A 305 21.62 -18.37 28.80
C SER A 305 21.85 -19.15 30.11
N ALA A 306 20.78 -19.42 30.85
CA ALA A 306 20.88 -20.10 32.15
C ALA A 306 21.54 -21.48 32.03
N ALA A 307 22.52 -21.76 32.89
CA ALA A 307 23.28 -23.00 32.92
C ALA A 307 22.86 -23.84 34.13
N LYS A 308 22.38 -25.07 33.89
CA LYS A 308 21.92 -26.01 34.92
C LYS A 308 22.79 -27.27 34.92
N HIS A 309 22.79 -27.98 36.03
CA HIS A 309 23.49 -29.26 36.20
C HIS A 309 25.00 -29.16 35.97
N LEU A 310 25.61 -28.06 36.41
CA LEU A 310 27.05 -27.87 36.33
C LEU A 310 27.76 -28.66 37.42
N SER A 311 28.95 -29.19 37.09
CA SER A 311 29.84 -29.83 38.06
C SER A 311 31.21 -29.16 38.01
N VAL A 312 31.88 -29.09 39.16
CA VAL A 312 33.24 -28.55 39.25
C VAL A 312 34.22 -29.70 39.42
N HIS A 313 35.26 -29.71 38.60
CA HIS A 313 36.32 -30.71 38.65
C HIS A 313 37.67 -30.03 38.89
N LEU A 314 38.46 -30.63 39.76
CA LEU A 314 39.83 -30.21 40.05
C LEU A 314 40.81 -31.27 39.56
N THR A 315 41.85 -30.81 38.87
CA THR A 315 42.96 -31.64 38.38
C THR A 315 44.27 -31.09 38.94
N PRO A 316 45.11 -31.89 39.63
CA PRO A 316 44.94 -33.33 39.89
C PRO A 316 43.89 -33.64 40.97
N LYS A 317 43.25 -34.81 40.87
CA LYS A 317 42.22 -35.31 41.81
C LYS A 317 42.73 -35.51 43.24
N THR A 318 44.03 -35.69 43.41
CA THR A 318 44.67 -35.87 44.71
C THR A 318 45.92 -35.00 44.77
N ILE A 319 46.06 -34.24 45.85
CA ILE A 319 47.25 -33.43 46.13
C ILE A 319 47.88 -34.01 47.38
N GLY A 320 49.10 -34.56 47.28
CA GLY A 320 49.74 -35.21 48.44
C GLY A 320 49.81 -34.28 49.68
N GLY A 321 49.46 -34.79 50.85
CA GLY A 321 49.47 -33.98 52.07
C GLY A 321 48.42 -32.87 52.13
N VAL A 322 47.42 -32.84 51.23
CA VAL A 322 46.30 -31.90 51.28
C VAL A 322 44.99 -32.63 51.02
N ARG A 323 44.04 -32.48 51.95
CA ARG A 323 42.68 -33.03 51.83
C ARG A 323 41.73 -31.95 51.37
N TYR A 324 40.90 -32.26 50.37
CA TYR A 324 39.83 -31.40 49.90
C TYR A 324 38.65 -32.24 49.41
N GLU A 325 37.45 -31.68 49.44
CA GLU A 325 36.25 -32.31 48.90
C GLU A 325 35.46 -31.32 48.06
N VAL A 326 35.23 -31.68 46.80
CA VAL A 326 34.43 -30.86 45.89
C VAL A 326 32.96 -31.22 46.04
N PRO A 327 32.06 -30.23 46.24
CA PRO A 327 30.62 -30.51 46.34
C PRO A 327 30.10 -31.29 45.13
N LYS A 328 29.43 -32.42 45.40
CA LYS A 328 28.83 -33.28 44.36
C LYS A 328 27.47 -32.79 43.87
N THR A 329 26.90 -31.79 44.54
CA THR A 329 25.59 -31.23 44.20
C THR A 329 25.68 -30.44 42.90
N PRO A 330 24.77 -30.66 41.94
CA PRO A 330 24.79 -29.94 40.67
C PRO A 330 24.56 -28.44 40.91
N VAL A 331 25.44 -27.61 40.32
CA VAL A 331 25.36 -26.15 40.41
C VAL A 331 24.44 -25.62 39.31
N THR A 332 23.64 -24.62 39.65
CA THR A 332 22.80 -23.89 38.70
C THR A 332 23.16 -22.41 38.75
N VAL A 333 23.46 -21.82 37.60
CA VAL A 333 23.75 -20.40 37.43
C VAL A 333 22.68 -19.79 36.53
N LYS A 334 21.94 -18.81 37.05
CA LYS A 334 20.91 -18.10 36.29
C LYS A 334 21.53 -17.29 35.14
N ARG A 335 20.69 -16.86 34.19
CA ARG A 335 21.09 -15.89 33.15
C ARG A 335 21.64 -14.63 33.82
N ASN A 336 22.78 -14.12 33.32
CA ASN A 336 23.45 -12.94 33.86
C ASN A 336 23.74 -13.00 35.37
N GLY A 337 23.86 -14.20 35.93
CA GLY A 337 24.08 -14.44 37.36
C GLY A 337 25.44 -15.03 37.67
N PHE A 338 25.69 -15.29 38.95
CA PHE A 338 26.88 -15.99 39.41
C PHE A 338 26.54 -16.98 40.52
N HIS A 339 27.42 -17.95 40.75
CA HIS A 339 27.35 -18.86 41.89
C HIS A 339 28.74 -19.04 42.49
N THR A 340 28.83 -19.06 43.82
CA THR A 340 30.09 -19.17 44.54
C THR A 340 30.14 -20.47 45.34
N LEU A 341 31.15 -21.29 45.06
CA LEU A 341 31.49 -22.47 45.84
C LEU A 341 32.67 -22.18 46.75
N ARG A 342 32.67 -22.76 47.95
CA ARG A 342 33.80 -22.71 48.88
C ARG A 342 34.27 -24.12 49.15
N ILE A 343 35.45 -24.45 48.66
CA ILE A 343 36.05 -25.78 48.79
C ILE A 343 37.11 -25.71 49.91
N PRO A 344 36.96 -26.45 51.02
CA PRO A 344 37.97 -26.46 52.06
C PRO A 344 39.18 -27.28 51.62
N PHE A 345 40.37 -26.72 51.84
CA PHE A 345 41.66 -27.37 51.66
C PHE A 345 42.38 -27.43 53.00
N THR A 346 42.62 -28.64 53.50
CA THR A 346 43.32 -28.87 54.77
C THR A 346 44.69 -29.49 54.49
N ALA A 347 45.76 -28.78 54.85
CA ALA A 347 47.11 -29.32 54.74
C ALA A 347 47.44 -30.21 55.95
N ASP A 348 48.09 -31.35 55.70
CA ASP A 348 48.56 -32.23 56.76
C ASP A 348 49.71 -31.55 57.54
N LYS A 349 49.80 -31.84 58.84
CA LYS A 349 50.87 -31.29 59.71
C LYS A 349 52.30 -31.62 59.25
N ARG A 350 52.46 -32.64 58.39
CA ARG A 350 53.74 -33.10 57.81
C ARG A 350 53.89 -32.71 56.34
N ALA A 351 53.04 -31.81 55.82
CA ALA A 351 53.14 -31.33 54.45
C ALA A 351 54.49 -30.61 54.23
N ARG A 352 55.11 -30.83 53.07
CA ARG A 352 56.35 -30.15 52.68
C ARG A 352 56.02 -28.88 51.90
N THR A 353 56.87 -27.85 52.03
CA THR A 353 56.76 -26.61 51.27
C THR A 353 56.83 -26.88 49.77
N ARG A 354 55.80 -26.48 49.02
CA ARG A 354 55.75 -26.65 47.55
C ARG A 354 54.63 -25.82 46.92
N LYS A 355 54.76 -25.59 45.62
CA LYS A 355 53.70 -25.03 44.78
C LYS A 355 53.11 -26.11 43.89
N VAL A 356 51.79 -26.25 43.91
CA VAL A 356 51.06 -27.27 43.15
C VAL A 356 50.15 -26.57 42.14
N PRO A 357 50.34 -26.79 40.82
CA PRO A 357 49.38 -26.31 39.84
C PRO A 357 48.07 -27.11 39.96
N ILE A 358 46.96 -26.40 39.98
CA ILE A 358 45.62 -26.96 39.92
C ILE A 358 44.85 -26.34 38.76
N THR A 359 44.11 -27.17 38.04
CA THR A 359 43.15 -26.73 37.02
C THR A 359 41.75 -26.93 37.55
N ILE A 360 40.93 -25.88 37.49
CA ILE A 360 39.52 -25.90 37.86
C ILE A 360 38.70 -25.85 36.57
N GLN A 361 37.86 -26.86 36.36
CA GLN A 361 36.98 -26.95 35.20
C GLN A 361 35.52 -26.97 35.65
N VAL A 362 34.66 -26.27 34.92
CA VAL A 362 33.21 -26.37 35.04
C VAL A 362 32.71 -27.20 33.86
N LEU A 363 32.04 -28.31 34.16
CA LEU A 363 31.53 -29.25 33.17
C LEU A 363 30.00 -29.26 33.18
N ASP A 364 29.41 -29.53 32.02
CA ASP A 364 27.99 -29.77 31.88
C ASP A 364 27.59 -31.21 32.28
N LYS A 365 26.30 -31.52 32.16
CA LYS A 365 25.75 -32.87 32.42
C LYS A 365 26.37 -33.98 31.56
N ASN A 366 26.94 -33.62 30.40
CA ASN A 366 27.56 -34.54 29.45
C ASN A 366 29.09 -34.62 29.63
N GLN A 367 29.63 -34.04 30.71
CA GLN A 367 31.08 -33.94 30.97
C GLN A 367 31.84 -33.08 29.94
N SER A 368 31.15 -32.19 29.23
CA SER A 368 31.77 -31.21 28.35
C SER A 368 32.29 -30.02 29.15
N VAL A 369 33.53 -29.61 28.92
CA VAL A 369 34.13 -28.46 29.59
C VAL A 369 33.52 -27.17 29.05
N LEU A 370 32.85 -26.40 29.91
CA LEU A 370 32.25 -25.11 29.57
C LEU A 370 33.12 -23.92 29.95
N ALA A 371 33.94 -24.06 31.00
CA ALA A 371 34.92 -23.06 31.40
C ALA A 371 36.08 -23.73 32.13
N THR A 372 37.27 -23.14 32.04
CA THR A 372 38.48 -23.63 32.70
C THR A 372 39.29 -22.45 33.22
N THR A 373 39.91 -22.62 34.39
CA THR A 373 40.92 -21.71 34.92
C THR A 373 42.03 -22.49 35.61
N ALA A 374 43.21 -21.91 35.72
CA ALA A 374 44.36 -22.53 36.37
C ALA A 374 44.84 -21.66 37.54
N ARG A 375 45.27 -22.30 38.62
CA ARG A 375 45.80 -21.63 39.82
C ARG A 375 46.97 -22.43 40.38
N HIS A 376 47.90 -21.76 41.04
CA HIS A 376 48.90 -22.42 41.86
C HIS A 376 48.48 -22.37 43.33
N LEU A 377 48.50 -23.51 44.00
CA LEU A 377 48.38 -23.60 45.46
C LEU A 377 49.77 -23.64 46.07
N SER A 378 50.09 -22.66 46.91
CA SER A 378 51.31 -22.67 47.72
C SER A 378 51.01 -23.35 49.05
N ILE A 379 51.73 -24.42 49.37
CA ILE A 379 51.67 -25.11 50.66
C ILE A 379 52.96 -24.79 51.38
N LYS A 380 52.87 -24.33 52.63
CA LYS A 380 54.02 -24.05 53.48
C LYS A 380 54.14 -25.16 54.52
N GLY A 381 55.26 -25.88 54.48
CA GLY A 381 55.58 -26.89 55.47
C GLY A 381 56.03 -26.26 56.78
N ASN A 382 55.98 -27.07 57.84
CA ASN A 382 56.59 -26.74 59.13
C ASN A 382 58.11 -26.83 59.10
#